data_AF-A0A3D4QPA6-F1
#
_entry.id   AF-A0A3D4QPA6-F1
#
_cell.length_a   1.000
_cell.length_b   1.000
_cell.length_c   1.000
_cell.angle_alpha   90.00
_cell.angle_beta   90.00
_cell.angle_gamma   90.00
#
_symmetry.space_group_name_H-M   'P 1'
#
loop_
_entity.id
_entity.type
_entity.pdbx_description
1 polymer ?
#
loop_
_entity_poly.entity_id
_entity_poly.type
_entity_poly.pdbx_seq_one_letter_code
_entity_poly.pdbx_strand_id
1 'polypeptide(L)'
;VGLATWAALGFLLEMICLKWRYAAKYIEGEPTIVIMNGKIMENVLKKMQLRVSDILQLLRNKDVFDLQQVDFAVLEPNGQLSVLKKPEHQNVTPMDMNIAVEATGISTELIYDGIIIEENLRQLDKDRKWLADELRKHGIKDPSEVFIVTLNPAGSLYIDKYEDHMKKITDIGDYKGPY
;
A
#
# COMPACT_ATOMS: atom_id res chain seq x y z
N VAL A 1 7.96 18.17 33.24
CA VAL A 1 9.33 17.65 33.33
C VAL A 1 9.44 16.25 32.74
N GLY A 2 8.69 15.24 33.22
CA GLY A 2 8.80 13.85 32.73
C GLY A 2 8.67 13.67 31.20
N LEU A 3 7.65 14.29 30.58
CA LEU A 3 7.47 14.24 29.12
C LEU A 3 8.64 14.85 28.34
N ALA A 4 9.16 15.99 28.81
CA ALA A 4 10.30 16.64 28.18
C ALA A 4 11.57 15.79 28.29
N THR A 5 11.79 15.13 29.44
CA THR A 5 12.91 14.21 29.64
C THR A 5 12.80 12.97 28.76
N TRP A 6 11.62 12.37 28.65
CA TRP A 6 11.39 11.22 27.77
C TRP A 6 11.60 11.57 26.29
N ALA A 7 11.05 12.70 25.83
CA ALA A 7 11.23 13.17 24.46
C ALA A 7 12.70 13.48 24.14
N ALA A 8 13.41 14.14 25.06
CA ALA A 8 14.84 14.41 24.89
C ALA A 8 15.68 13.13 24.82
N LEU A 9 15.34 12.12 25.64
CA LEU A 9 16.03 10.83 25.62
C LEU A 9 15.77 10.07 24.31
N GLY A 10 14.51 10.04 23.85
CA GLY A 10 14.14 9.41 22.58
C GLY A 10 14.87 10.04 21.39
N PHE A 11 14.86 11.37 21.31
CA PHE A 11 15.58 12.11 20.27
C PHE A 11 17.10 11.84 20.29
N LEU A 12 17.69 11.77 21.49
CA LEU A 12 19.11 11.48 21.64
C LEU A 12 19.44 10.04 21.19
N LEU A 13 18.60 9.06 21.52
CA LEU A 13 18.75 7.68 21.04
C LEU A 13 18.63 7.58 19.52
N GLU A 14 17.65 8.27 18.92
CA GLU A 14 17.47 8.31 17.47
C GLU A 14 18.69 8.91 16.77
N MET A 15 19.23 10.02 17.29
CA MET A 15 20.49 10.61 16.79
C MET A 15 21.68 9.65 16.89
N ILE A 16 21.76 8.85 17.95
CA ILE A 16 22.82 7.83 18.11
C ILE A 16 22.65 6.74 17.06
N CYS A 17 21.45 6.19 16.88
CA CYS A 17 21.16 5.15 15.89
C CYS A 17 21.47 5.65 14.46
N LEU A 18 21.05 6.88 14.11
CA LEU A 18 21.32 7.48 12.80
C LEU A 18 22.81 7.63 12.48
N LYS A 19 23.64 7.94 13.49
CA LYS A 19 25.08 8.13 13.28
C LYS A 19 25.88 6.84 13.42
N TRP A 20 25.42 5.87 14.22
CA TRP A 20 26.21 4.69 14.57
C TRP A 20 25.47 3.40 14.26
N ARG A 21 25.85 2.78 13.13
CA ARG A 21 25.24 1.53 12.63
C ARG A 21 25.23 0.38 13.65
N TYR A 22 26.26 0.27 14.49
CA TYR A 22 26.29 -0.79 15.52
C TYR A 22 25.25 -0.54 16.62
N ALA A 23 25.05 0.72 17.01
CA ALA A 23 23.99 1.08 17.95
C ALA A 23 22.61 0.83 17.33
N ALA A 24 22.39 1.22 16.07
CA ALA A 24 21.16 0.92 15.35
C ALA A 24 20.87 -0.58 15.31
N LYS A 25 21.83 -1.42 14.91
CA LYS A 25 21.66 -2.88 14.89
C LYS A 25 21.32 -3.50 16.24
N TYR A 26 21.84 -2.94 17.33
CA TYR A 26 21.60 -3.45 18.67
C TYR A 26 20.27 -2.97 19.24
N ILE A 27 19.90 -1.71 18.99
CA ILE A 27 18.71 -1.05 19.55
C ILE A 27 17.48 -1.31 18.68
N GLU A 28 17.60 -1.08 17.37
CA GLU A 28 16.50 -1.22 16.41
C GLU A 28 16.41 -2.64 15.83
N GLY A 29 17.51 -3.41 15.87
CA GLY A 29 17.60 -4.77 15.33
C GLY A 29 18.12 -4.82 13.89
N GLU A 30 18.21 -6.01 13.32
CA GLU A 30 18.55 -6.21 11.90
C GLU A 30 17.70 -7.32 11.26
N PRO A 31 17.33 -7.17 9.97
CA PRO A 31 16.64 -8.23 9.24
C PRO A 31 17.47 -9.51 9.25
N THR A 32 16.85 -10.62 9.66
CA THR A 32 17.57 -11.87 9.91
C THR A 32 16.92 -13.03 9.16
N ILE A 33 17.72 -13.77 8.39
CA ILE A 33 17.25 -14.95 7.66
C ILE A 33 16.96 -16.08 8.66
N VAL A 34 15.71 -16.52 8.72
CA VAL A 34 15.24 -17.61 9.60
C VAL A 34 14.95 -18.90 8.85
N ILE A 35 14.71 -18.83 7.53
CA ILE A 35 14.61 -19.99 6.63
C ILE A 35 15.42 -19.72 5.38
N MET A 36 16.20 -20.71 4.94
CA MET A 36 16.99 -20.65 3.71
C MET A 36 16.90 -21.98 2.96
N ASN A 37 16.56 -21.95 1.68
CA ASN A 37 16.31 -23.11 0.82
C ASN A 37 15.35 -24.13 1.47
N GLY A 38 14.25 -23.65 2.08
CA GLY A 38 13.27 -24.48 2.78
C GLY A 38 13.75 -25.10 4.10
N LYS A 39 14.96 -24.78 4.57
CA LYS A 39 15.51 -25.26 5.85
C LYS A 39 15.42 -24.18 6.91
N ILE A 40 14.94 -24.53 8.10
CA ILE A 40 14.89 -23.64 9.25
C ILE A 40 16.30 -23.44 9.81
N MET A 41 16.66 -22.20 10.09
CA MET A 41 17.95 -21.85 10.69
C MET A 41 17.87 -21.95 12.22
N GLU A 42 17.95 -23.16 12.79
CA GLU A 42 17.69 -23.36 14.23
C GLU A 42 18.65 -22.56 15.13
N ASN A 43 19.91 -22.42 14.70
CA ASN A 43 20.91 -21.62 15.41
C ASN A 43 20.53 -20.14 15.50
N VAL A 44 19.87 -19.62 14.46
CA VAL A 44 19.39 -18.24 14.42
C VAL A 44 18.18 -18.08 15.34
N LEU A 45 17.21 -18.98 15.26
CA LEU A 45 16.03 -18.96 16.13
C LEU A 45 16.43 -19.04 17.61
N LYS A 46 17.40 -19.88 17.95
CA LYS A 46 17.93 -19.99 19.31
C LYS A 46 18.55 -18.68 19.80
N LYS A 47 19.31 -17.98 18.95
CA LYS A 47 19.90 -16.67 19.29
C LYS A 47 18.82 -15.60 19.51
N MET A 48 17.76 -15.66 18.72
CA MET A 48 16.61 -14.74 18.81
C MET A 48 15.56 -15.15 19.85
N GLN A 49 15.77 -16.27 20.56
CA GLN A 49 14.82 -16.85 21.52
C GLN A 49 13.42 -17.14 20.93
N LEU A 50 13.37 -17.52 19.65
CA LEU A 50 12.14 -17.85 18.94
C LEU A 50 11.94 -19.36 18.84
N ARG A 51 10.69 -19.79 18.87
CA ARG A 51 10.31 -21.17 18.59
C ARG A 51 10.00 -21.34 17.10
N VAL A 52 10.15 -22.57 16.62
CA VAL A 52 9.70 -22.94 15.27
C VAL A 52 8.21 -22.63 15.07
N SER A 53 7.39 -22.83 16.10
CA SER A 53 5.95 -22.51 16.06
C SER A 53 5.66 -21.06 15.71
N ASP A 54 6.50 -20.13 16.16
CA ASP A 54 6.34 -18.69 15.94
C ASP A 54 6.58 -18.38 14.45
N ILE A 55 7.62 -18.98 13.86
CA ILE A 55 7.92 -18.87 12.43
C ILE A 55 6.81 -19.50 11.59
N LEU A 56 6.31 -20.67 11.97
CA LEU A 56 5.21 -21.33 11.25
C LEU A 56 3.91 -20.50 11.30
N GLN A 57 3.64 -19.81 12.41
CA GLN A 57 2.51 -18.88 12.49
C GLN A 57 2.70 -17.69 11.55
N LEU A 58 3.88 -17.09 11.54
CA LEU A 58 4.18 -15.97 10.65
C LEU A 58 4.11 -16.36 9.17
N LEU A 59 4.52 -17.57 8.80
CA LEU A 59 4.36 -18.11 7.45
C LEU A 59 2.88 -18.25 7.06
N ARG A 60 2.03 -18.76 7.96
CA ARG A 60 0.58 -18.84 7.71
C ARG A 60 -0.05 -17.46 7.53
N ASN A 61 0.41 -16.45 8.26
CA ASN A 61 -0.03 -15.05 8.06
C ASN A 61 0.39 -14.47 6.69
N LYS A 62 1.28 -15.15 5.97
CA LYS A 62 1.70 -14.84 4.59
C LYS A 62 1.16 -15.84 3.56
N ASP A 63 0.13 -16.60 3.93
CA ASP A 63 -0.49 -17.63 3.10
C ASP A 63 0.50 -18.72 2.62
N VAL A 64 1.45 -19.08 3.49
CA VAL A 64 2.42 -20.15 3.25
C VAL A 64 2.25 -21.25 4.30
N PHE A 65 1.78 -22.41 3.87
CA PHE A 65 1.50 -23.56 4.74
C PHE A 65 2.54 -24.67 4.64
N ASP A 66 3.35 -24.68 3.58
CA ASP A 66 4.39 -25.69 3.33
C ASP A 66 5.77 -25.03 3.26
N LEU A 67 6.69 -25.48 4.11
CA LEU A 67 8.08 -25.02 4.16
C LEU A 67 8.84 -25.31 2.86
N GLN A 68 8.45 -26.34 2.12
CA GLN A 68 9.09 -26.67 0.84
C GLN A 68 8.87 -25.59 -0.21
N GLN A 69 7.84 -24.76 -0.05
CA GLN A 69 7.56 -23.64 -0.95
C GLN A 69 8.44 -22.42 -0.67
N VAL A 70 9.07 -22.36 0.50
CA VAL A 70 9.88 -21.22 0.94
C VAL A 70 11.30 -21.36 0.40
N ASP A 71 11.77 -20.35 -0.31
CA ASP A 71 13.18 -20.20 -0.62
C ASP A 71 13.88 -19.47 0.53
N PHE A 72 13.44 -18.25 0.84
CA PHE A 72 13.92 -17.48 1.98
C PHE A 72 12.77 -16.97 2.83
N ALA A 73 12.98 -16.95 4.15
CA ALA A 73 12.17 -16.17 5.06
C ALA A 73 13.07 -15.28 5.92
N VAL A 74 12.78 -13.99 5.93
CA VAL A 74 13.50 -12.96 6.68
C VAL A 74 12.59 -12.42 7.75
N LEU A 75 13.03 -12.49 9.01
CA LEU A 75 12.37 -11.84 10.12
C LEU A 75 12.87 -10.40 10.21
N GLU A 76 11.97 -9.46 10.01
CA GLU A 76 12.21 -8.02 10.09
C GLU A 76 12.25 -7.55 11.56
N PRO A 77 12.91 -6.43 11.87
CA PRO A 77 13.00 -5.95 13.26
C PRO A 77 11.66 -5.57 13.88
N ASN A 78 10.66 -5.23 13.06
CA ASN A 78 9.29 -4.98 13.50
C ASN A 78 8.50 -6.27 13.83
N GLY A 79 9.14 -7.45 13.77
CA GLY A 79 8.54 -8.76 14.03
C GLY A 79 7.75 -9.35 12.85
N GLN A 80 7.71 -8.67 11.71
CA GLN A 80 7.08 -9.20 10.51
C GLN A 80 7.99 -10.17 9.76
N LEU A 81 7.40 -11.13 9.07
CA LEU A 81 8.13 -12.08 8.24
C LEU A 81 7.97 -11.72 6.78
N SER A 82 9.07 -11.46 6.09
CA SER A 82 9.15 -11.36 4.63
C SER A 82 9.43 -12.75 4.06
N VAL A 83 8.65 -13.20 3.07
CA VAL A 83 8.75 -14.56 2.52
C VAL A 83 8.97 -14.49 1.02
N LEU A 84 10.08 -15.08 0.56
CA LEU A 84 10.34 -15.37 -0.84
C LEU A 84 10.02 -16.83 -1.10
N LYS A 85 9.01 -17.08 -1.93
CA LYS A 85 8.67 -18.44 -2.39
C LYS A 85 9.64 -18.87 -3.48
N LYS A 86 9.87 -20.18 -3.60
CA LYS A 86 10.60 -20.76 -4.73
C LYS A 86 9.90 -20.42 -6.06
N PRO A 87 10.63 -20.31 -7.18
CA PRO A 87 10.07 -19.89 -8.47
C PRO A 87 8.80 -20.66 -8.89
N GLU A 88 8.77 -21.97 -8.68
CA GLU A 88 7.63 -22.84 -9.00
C GLU A 88 6.36 -22.58 -8.18
N HIS A 89 6.47 -21.81 -7.08
CA HIS A 89 5.37 -21.43 -6.20
C HIS A 89 5.08 -19.92 -6.19
N GLN A 90 5.76 -19.15 -7.05
CA GLN A 90 5.46 -17.73 -7.24
C GLN A 90 4.23 -17.54 -8.13
N ASN A 91 3.55 -16.42 -7.95
CA ASN A 91 2.43 -16.06 -8.81
C ASN A 91 2.96 -15.69 -10.20
N VAL A 92 2.26 -16.13 -11.25
CA VAL A 92 2.58 -15.71 -12.62
C VAL A 92 2.33 -14.21 -12.80
N THR A 93 3.26 -13.53 -13.44
CA THR A 93 3.11 -12.14 -13.86
C THR A 93 2.59 -12.09 -15.30
N PRO A 94 1.98 -10.97 -15.74
CA PRO A 94 1.62 -10.78 -17.15
C PRO A 94 2.81 -10.96 -18.11
N MET A 95 4.03 -10.63 -17.64
CA MET A 95 5.27 -10.82 -18.41
C MET A 95 5.57 -12.31 -18.65
N ASP A 96 5.37 -13.17 -17.65
CA ASP A 96 5.58 -14.63 -17.78
C ASP A 96 4.62 -15.27 -18.80
N MET A 97 3.42 -14.67 -18.94
CA MET A 97 2.39 -15.13 -19.88
C MET A 97 2.42 -14.40 -21.23
N ASN A 98 3.38 -13.49 -21.44
CA ASN A 98 3.45 -12.63 -22.63
C ASN A 98 2.14 -11.87 -22.92
N ILE A 99 1.45 -11.45 -21.86
CA ILE A 99 0.23 -10.65 -21.93
C ILE A 99 0.61 -9.19 -22.07
N ALA A 100 0.08 -8.52 -23.09
CA ALA A 100 0.19 -7.07 -23.21
C ALA A 100 -0.56 -6.41 -22.05
N VAL A 101 0.15 -5.63 -21.25
CA VAL A 101 -0.43 -4.82 -20.17
C VAL A 101 -0.51 -3.37 -20.61
N GLU A 102 -1.65 -2.74 -20.34
CA GLU A 102 -1.79 -1.30 -20.55
C GLU A 102 -0.93 -0.53 -19.53
N ALA A 103 -0.50 0.67 -19.91
CA ALA A 103 0.24 1.54 -19.01
C ALA A 103 -0.61 1.86 -17.77
N THR A 104 -0.10 1.50 -16.60
CA THR A 104 -0.71 1.82 -15.31
C THR A 104 -0.04 3.05 -14.70
N GLY A 105 -0.71 3.65 -13.73
CA GLY A 105 -0.24 4.82 -13.01
C GLY A 105 -1.37 5.41 -12.17
N ILE A 106 -1.09 6.54 -11.51
CA ILE A 106 -2.02 7.15 -10.57
C ILE A 106 -3.04 7.99 -11.35
N SER A 107 -4.31 7.87 -10.99
CA SER A 107 -5.34 8.73 -11.57
C SER A 107 -5.17 10.15 -11.03
N THR A 108 -5.26 11.13 -11.93
CA THR A 108 -5.11 12.54 -11.58
C THR A 108 -6.49 13.16 -11.39
N GLU A 109 -6.71 13.82 -10.26
CA GLU A 109 -7.94 14.54 -9.97
C GLU A 109 -8.07 15.80 -10.84
N LEU A 110 -9.20 15.98 -11.50
CA LEU A 110 -9.47 17.14 -12.36
C LEU A 110 -10.50 18.08 -11.74
N ILE A 111 -11.47 17.51 -11.03
CA ILE A 111 -12.47 18.23 -10.24
C ILE A 111 -12.55 17.57 -8.87
N TYR A 112 -12.62 18.39 -7.82
CA TYR A 112 -12.96 17.97 -6.48
C TYR A 112 -13.89 19.00 -5.84
N ASP A 113 -14.99 18.52 -5.25
CA ASP A 113 -16.00 19.34 -4.58
C ASP A 113 -16.54 20.47 -5.48
N GLY A 114 -16.81 20.15 -6.75
CA GLY A 114 -17.26 21.12 -7.75
C GLY A 114 -16.19 22.09 -8.28
N ILE A 115 -14.95 22.02 -7.78
CA ILE A 115 -13.86 22.94 -8.14
C ILE A 115 -12.89 22.27 -9.10
N ILE A 116 -12.60 22.93 -10.23
CA ILE A 116 -11.59 22.47 -11.20
C ILE A 116 -10.17 22.69 -10.64
N ILE A 117 -9.35 21.65 -10.69
CA ILE A 117 -7.94 21.67 -10.27
C ILE A 117 -7.05 22.01 -11.47
N GLU A 118 -6.82 23.31 -11.69
CA GLU A 118 -6.06 23.81 -12.86
C GLU A 118 -4.65 23.24 -13.00
N GLU A 119 -3.95 23.06 -11.89
CA GLU A 119 -2.59 22.56 -11.90
C GLU A 119 -2.51 21.13 -12.47
N ASN A 120 -3.51 20.31 -12.15
CA ASN A 120 -3.60 18.94 -12.63
C ASN A 120 -3.94 18.87 -14.12
N LEU A 121 -4.78 19.78 -14.62
CA LEU A 121 -5.00 19.94 -16.06
C LEU A 121 -3.71 20.32 -16.79
N ARG A 122 -2.94 21.29 -16.26
CA ARG A 122 -1.65 21.70 -16.83
C ARG A 122 -0.66 20.55 -16.89
N GLN A 123 -0.54 19.76 -15.82
CA GLN A 123 0.37 18.61 -15.77
C GLN A 123 0.04 17.52 -16.79
N LEU A 124 -1.22 17.47 -17.24
CA LEU A 124 -1.70 16.52 -18.25
C LEU A 124 -1.76 17.12 -19.66
N ASP A 125 -1.21 18.33 -19.86
CA ASP A 125 -1.32 19.09 -21.11
C ASP A 125 -2.78 19.22 -21.58
N LYS A 126 -3.71 19.39 -20.63
CA LYS A 126 -5.14 19.63 -20.87
C LYS A 126 -5.52 21.04 -20.44
N ASP A 127 -6.59 21.54 -21.03
CA ASP A 127 -7.16 22.83 -20.67
C ASP A 127 -8.61 22.68 -20.18
N ARG A 128 -9.18 23.77 -19.65
CA ARG A 128 -10.58 23.83 -19.22
C ARG A 128 -11.56 23.48 -20.32
N LYS A 129 -11.21 23.77 -21.58
CA LYS A 129 -12.08 23.51 -22.73
C LYS A 129 -12.21 22.01 -22.97
N TRP A 130 -11.09 21.29 -22.95
CA TRP A 130 -11.06 19.84 -23.01
C TRP A 130 -11.89 19.22 -21.89
N LEU A 131 -11.72 19.69 -20.64
CA LEU A 131 -12.51 19.18 -19.51
C LEU A 131 -14.01 19.44 -19.70
N ALA A 132 -14.39 20.65 -20.13
CA ALA A 132 -15.80 20.97 -20.39
C ALA A 132 -16.40 20.11 -21.51
N ASP A 133 -15.63 19.81 -22.56
CA ASP A 133 -16.07 18.92 -23.64
C ASP A 133 -16.27 17.48 -23.14
N GLU A 134 -15.39 16.97 -22.28
CA GLU A 134 -15.53 15.65 -21.68
C GLU A 134 -16.72 15.55 -20.72
N LEU A 135 -16.93 16.56 -19.87
CA LEU A 135 -18.08 16.62 -18.96
C LEU A 135 -19.40 16.65 -19.74
N ARG A 136 -19.45 17.41 -20.83
CA ARG A 136 -20.64 17.50 -21.69
C ARG A 136 -21.00 16.17 -22.35
N LYS A 137 -20.01 15.35 -22.73
CA LYS A 137 -20.27 13.98 -23.24
C LYS A 137 -20.98 13.11 -22.20
N HIS A 138 -20.78 13.40 -20.91
CA HIS A 138 -21.42 12.73 -19.78
C HIS A 138 -22.66 13.48 -19.26
N GLY A 139 -23.19 14.43 -20.04
CA GLY A 139 -24.39 15.18 -19.71
C GLY A 139 -24.25 16.14 -18.53
N ILE A 140 -23.02 16.51 -18.15
CA ILE A 140 -22.72 17.48 -17.09
C ILE A 140 -22.55 18.86 -17.74
N LYS A 141 -23.23 19.86 -17.21
CA LYS A 141 -23.21 21.23 -17.76
C LYS A 141 -22.30 22.14 -16.94
N ASP A 142 -22.23 21.90 -15.64
CA ASP A 142 -21.42 22.67 -14.71
C ASP A 142 -20.56 21.76 -13.83
N PRO A 143 -19.27 22.10 -13.61
CA PRO A 143 -18.39 21.36 -12.70
C PRO A 143 -18.97 21.21 -11.28
N SER A 144 -19.77 22.17 -10.80
CA SER A 144 -20.40 22.13 -9.47
C SER A 144 -21.41 20.99 -9.28
N GLU A 145 -21.86 20.35 -10.37
CA GLU A 145 -22.70 19.14 -10.31
C GLU A 145 -21.91 17.91 -9.84
N VAL A 146 -20.58 18.00 -9.81
CA VAL A 146 -19.67 16.85 -9.70
C VAL A 146 -18.85 16.93 -8.42
N PHE A 147 -18.87 15.84 -7.64
CA PHE A 147 -18.07 15.72 -6.43
C PHE A 147 -16.61 15.40 -6.77
N ILE A 148 -16.37 14.45 -7.70
CA ILE A 148 -15.01 14.14 -8.14
C ILE A 148 -14.96 13.76 -9.63
N VAL A 149 -13.90 14.21 -10.30
CA VAL A 149 -13.49 13.70 -11.60
C VAL A 149 -12.03 13.30 -11.53
N THR A 150 -11.69 12.08 -11.95
CA THR A 150 -10.30 11.65 -12.08
C THR A 150 -10.02 11.11 -13.47
N LEU A 151 -8.85 11.41 -14.02
CA LEU A 151 -8.36 10.84 -15.27
C LEU A 151 -7.31 9.78 -14.97
N ASN A 152 -7.54 8.54 -15.39
CA ASN A 152 -6.53 7.50 -15.28
C ASN A 152 -5.49 7.60 -16.43
N PRO A 153 -4.32 6.98 -16.30
CA PRO A 153 -3.28 7.01 -17.35
C PRO A 153 -3.69 6.38 -18.68
N ALA A 154 -4.71 5.51 -18.69
CA ALA A 154 -5.29 4.96 -19.91
C ALA A 154 -6.21 5.98 -20.64
N GLY A 155 -6.43 7.17 -20.08
CA GLY A 155 -7.25 8.22 -20.65
C GLY A 155 -8.74 8.11 -20.35
N SER A 156 -9.13 7.23 -19.42
CA SER A 156 -10.52 7.06 -18.98
C SER A 156 -10.84 7.97 -17.80
N LEU A 157 -11.99 8.63 -17.87
CA LEU A 157 -12.53 9.47 -16.81
C LEU A 157 -13.42 8.65 -15.88
N TYR A 158 -13.15 8.76 -14.58
CA TYR A 158 -14.11 8.43 -13.52
C TYR A 158 -14.79 9.73 -13.07
N ILE A 159 -16.12 9.70 -12.95
CA ILE A 159 -16.95 10.86 -12.62
C ILE A 159 -17.98 10.46 -11.58
N ASP A 160 -18.04 11.22 -10.48
CA ASP A 160 -19.01 11.03 -9.39
C ASP A 160 -19.78 12.34 -9.12
N LYS A 161 -21.11 12.31 -9.14
CA LYS A 161 -21.96 13.51 -9.00
C LYS A 161 -22.44 13.66 -7.56
N TYR A 162 -22.82 14.88 -7.15
CA TYR A 162 -23.48 15.04 -5.85
C TYR A 162 -24.86 14.42 -5.80
N GLU A 163 -25.65 14.59 -6.87
CA GLU A 163 -26.95 13.95 -7.00
C GLU A 163 -26.80 12.59 -7.67
N ASP A 164 -26.50 11.59 -6.86
CA ASP A 164 -26.55 10.21 -7.28
C ASP A 164 -28.01 9.74 -7.34
N HIS A 165 -28.52 9.49 -8.55
CA HIS A 165 -29.77 8.75 -8.73
C HIS A 165 -29.56 7.25 -8.47
N MET A 166 -28.99 6.91 -7.32
CA MET A 166 -28.81 5.54 -6.84
C MET A 166 -30.19 4.94 -6.50
N LYS A 167 -30.74 4.14 -7.41
CA LYS A 167 -32.05 3.49 -7.23
C LYS A 167 -32.10 2.50 -6.06
N LYS A 168 -30.95 2.08 -5.53
CA LYS A 168 -30.86 1.13 -4.42
C LYS A 168 -29.54 1.33 -3.65
N ILE A 169 -29.62 1.98 -2.51
CA ILE A 169 -28.50 2.05 -1.57
C ILE A 169 -28.47 0.73 -0.82
N THR A 170 -27.34 0.01 -0.87
CA THR A 170 -27.14 -1.18 -0.04
C THR A 170 -26.61 -0.70 1.30
N ASP A 171 -27.51 -0.55 2.27
CA ASP A 171 -27.13 -0.27 3.65
C ASP A 171 -26.54 -1.54 4.28
N ILE A 172 -25.27 -1.45 4.66
CA ILE A 172 -24.54 -2.52 5.36
C ILE A 172 -24.56 -2.32 6.88
N GLY A 173 -25.16 -1.23 7.36
CA GLY A 173 -25.39 -0.98 8.77
C GLY A 173 -26.47 -1.89 9.33
N ASP A 174 -26.29 -2.31 10.58
CA ASP A 174 -27.29 -3.05 11.34
C ASP A 174 -28.25 -2.12 12.12
N TYR A 175 -28.08 -0.79 11.99
CA TYR A 175 -28.92 0.23 12.62
C TYR A 175 -29.31 1.34 11.63
N LYS A 176 -30.55 1.83 11.76
CA LYS A 176 -30.99 3.05 11.06
C LYS A 176 -30.37 4.27 11.75
N GLY A 177 -29.42 4.93 11.09
CA GLY A 177 -28.84 6.22 11.52
C GLY A 177 -29.80 7.40 11.27
N PRO A 178 -29.47 8.60 11.78
CA PRO A 178 -30.23 9.83 11.54
C PRO A 178 -29.97 10.47 10.16
N TYR A 179 -29.28 9.76 9.27
CA TYR A 179 -29.02 10.14 7.89
C TYR A 179 -29.68 9.14 6.95
#